data_AF-A0A7X1KPL1-F1
#
_entry.id   AF-A0A7X1KPL1-F1
#
_cell.length_a   1.000
_cell.length_b   1.000
_cell.length_c   1.000
_cell.angle_alpha   90.00
_cell.angle_beta   90.00
_cell.angle_gamma   90.00
#
_symmetry.space_group_name_H-M   'P 1'
#
loop_
_entity.id
_entity.type
_entity.pdbx_description
1 polymer ?
#
loop_
_entity_poly.entity_id
_entity_poly.type
_entity_poly.pdbx_seq_one_letter_code
_entity_poly.pdbx_strand_id
1 'polypeptide(L)'
;MTGPAAMTERQRTLAVLVLVVALVLEIVDLTIVNIALPAISSGIGADAVHAQWIVAGYSISFALLLLAGGRLGDSYGYRRMLVWGVAGFTLASAACGLAQTGGQLVAARLLQGATGAVMAPQSLALLQVLFTPLERVSKMALFGVIGGLAAIAGPILGGVLIDANLFGLGWRLLFLINVPVGALTIAAAMRLLPPTRSGLHAGYDLGGTAWFGAAVAMLVGPLIGSEGGAGGGSALWLVLLALPLGALGWRHVARRCAAGQPALFDPAILGVRTFRLGLAMSFAFAAASAGFLLVFAFALQAERGQSPLMAGLLHMPFGFGAMFGIGFLSRKLLPRYGRVLPFLGALLMALSSWLVLAAIGLGWPLASIAPVMIAAGIGMGMTSGCIGPIAFAQMDRGHAGSASGLLKTCQQLGSAVGVALVGSAYFGWAAALHLSPTLLAAGLVAAILTVCAALALRLPRAIFAQTLTPEPVPS
;
A
#
# COMPACT_ATOMS: atom_id res chain seq x y z
N MET A 1 15.33 -16.97 -33.48
CA MET A 1 15.25 -16.59 -32.05
C MET A 1 16.52 -15.84 -31.69
N THR A 2 16.52 -14.52 -31.82
CA THR A 2 17.68 -13.69 -31.43
C THR A 2 17.60 -13.49 -29.91
N GLY A 3 18.54 -14.06 -29.16
CA GLY A 3 18.67 -13.73 -27.74
C GLY A 3 18.78 -12.20 -27.57
N PRO A 4 18.27 -11.62 -26.46
CA PRO A 4 18.40 -10.20 -26.23
C PRO A 4 19.88 -9.83 -26.36
N ALA A 5 20.21 -8.89 -27.27
CA ALA A 5 21.55 -8.36 -27.42
C ALA A 5 22.10 -8.06 -26.02
N ALA A 6 23.21 -8.70 -25.66
CA ALA A 6 23.69 -8.75 -24.28
C ALA A 6 23.87 -7.32 -23.76
N MET A 7 22.94 -6.87 -22.91
CA MET A 7 23.03 -5.56 -22.29
C MET A 7 24.32 -5.51 -21.48
N THR A 8 25.09 -4.44 -21.67
CA THR A 8 26.28 -4.20 -20.85
C THR A 8 25.88 -4.06 -19.38
N GLU A 9 26.80 -4.37 -18.46
CA GLU A 9 26.56 -4.24 -17.01
C GLU A 9 26.15 -2.80 -16.62
N ARG A 10 26.72 -1.79 -17.31
CA ARG A 10 26.36 -0.38 -17.16
C ARG A 10 24.89 -0.14 -17.54
N GLN A 11 24.42 -0.69 -18.65
CA GLN A 11 23.01 -0.58 -19.06
C GLN A 11 22.06 -1.29 -18.08
N ARG A 12 22.44 -2.47 -17.56
CA ARG A 12 21.65 -3.19 -16.54
C ARG A 12 21.55 -2.39 -15.24
N THR A 13 22.62 -1.71 -14.83
CA THR A 13 22.63 -0.84 -13.65
C THR A 13 21.75 0.39 -13.84
N LEU A 14 21.86 1.05 -15.00
CA LEU A 14 21.00 2.19 -15.35
C LEU A 14 19.52 1.77 -15.45
N ALA A 15 19.23 0.57 -15.96
CA ALA A 15 17.88 0.00 -15.97
C ALA A 15 17.33 -0.14 -14.54
N VAL A 16 18.11 -0.68 -13.59
CA VAL A 16 17.69 -0.78 -12.19
C VAL A 16 17.35 0.59 -11.60
N LEU A 17 18.15 1.62 -11.88
CA LEU A 17 17.87 2.98 -11.42
C LEU A 17 16.51 3.48 -11.92
N VAL A 18 16.15 3.23 -13.19
CA VAL A 18 14.83 3.58 -13.73
C VAL A 18 13.71 2.88 -12.96
N LEU A 19 13.86 1.58 -12.70
CA LEU A 19 12.84 0.80 -11.98
C LEU A 19 12.70 1.25 -10.52
N VAL A 20 13.82 1.61 -9.89
CA VAL A 20 13.87 2.16 -8.53
C VAL A 20 13.19 3.54 -8.48
N VAL A 21 13.43 4.42 -9.45
CA VAL A 21 12.76 5.72 -9.51
C VAL A 21 11.24 5.54 -9.64
N ALA A 22 10.77 4.61 -10.48
CA ALA A 22 9.34 4.31 -10.58
C ALA A 22 8.75 3.80 -9.25
N LEU A 23 9.48 2.96 -8.52
CA LEU A 23 9.10 2.49 -7.18
C LEU A 23 9.02 3.65 -6.17
N VAL A 24 10.05 4.51 -6.14
CA VAL A 24 10.09 5.68 -5.23
C VAL A 24 8.93 6.63 -5.54
N LEU A 25 8.67 6.88 -6.82
CA LEU A 25 7.58 7.74 -7.27
C LEU A 25 6.22 7.23 -6.73
N GLU A 26 5.94 5.92 -6.82
CA GLU A 26 4.73 5.32 -6.27
C GLU A 26 4.64 5.46 -4.73
N ILE A 27 5.72 5.11 -4.02
CA ILE A 27 5.71 5.05 -2.54
C ILE A 27 5.66 6.46 -1.93
N VAL A 28 6.42 7.41 -2.48
CA VAL A 28 6.43 8.79 -2.01
C VAL A 28 5.06 9.42 -2.25
N ASP A 29 4.46 9.25 -3.43
CA ASP A 29 3.13 9.81 -3.72
C ASP A 29 2.05 9.30 -2.76
N LEU A 30 2.08 8.01 -2.41
CA LEU A 30 1.18 7.42 -1.42
C LEU A 30 1.32 8.02 -0.03
N THR A 31 2.54 8.32 0.40
CA THR A 31 2.84 8.72 1.78
C THR A 31 2.79 10.24 1.97
N ILE A 32 3.20 11.00 0.95
CA ILE A 32 3.26 12.46 0.98
C ILE A 32 1.87 13.10 1.12
N VAL A 33 0.85 12.53 0.46
CA VAL A 33 -0.52 13.05 0.46
C VAL A 33 -1.13 13.05 1.86
N ASN A 34 -0.81 12.06 2.71
CA ASN A 34 -1.41 11.98 4.04
C ASN A 34 -0.99 13.14 4.96
N ILE A 35 0.29 13.53 4.92
CA ILE A 35 0.77 14.71 5.67
C ILE A 35 0.19 16.00 5.09
N ALA A 36 0.01 16.05 3.77
CA ALA A 36 -0.51 17.23 3.09
C ALA A 36 -2.02 17.41 3.19
N LEU A 37 -2.75 16.35 3.56
CA LEU A 37 -4.20 16.30 3.42
C LEU A 37 -4.92 17.46 4.13
N PRO A 38 -4.54 17.90 5.35
CA PRO A 38 -5.13 19.09 5.96
C PRO A 38 -4.93 20.37 5.13
N ALA A 39 -3.74 20.56 4.57
CA ALA A 39 -3.42 21.71 3.71
C ALA A 39 -4.12 21.65 2.34
N ILE A 40 -4.33 20.45 1.81
CA ILE A 40 -5.13 20.22 0.61
C ILE A 40 -6.59 20.59 0.89
N SER A 41 -7.16 20.07 1.97
CA SER A 41 -8.55 20.32 2.37
C SER A 41 -8.82 21.81 2.56
N SER A 42 -7.96 22.54 3.27
CA SER A 42 -8.11 23.98 3.44
C SER A 42 -7.92 24.76 2.13
N GLY A 43 -6.97 24.34 1.28
CA GLY A 43 -6.63 25.03 0.04
C GLY A 43 -7.67 24.93 -1.09
N ILE A 44 -8.59 23.96 -1.05
CA ILE A 44 -9.68 23.81 -2.05
C ILE A 44 -11.07 23.75 -1.42
N GLY A 45 -11.19 23.99 -0.11
CA GLY A 45 -12.45 23.87 0.62
C GLY A 45 -13.03 22.44 0.59
N ALA A 46 -12.17 21.42 0.59
CA ALA A 46 -12.60 20.02 0.59
C ALA A 46 -13.05 19.60 2.00
N ASP A 47 -14.25 19.03 2.09
CA ASP A 47 -14.79 18.44 3.31
C ASP A 47 -14.10 17.11 3.68
N ALA A 48 -14.55 16.51 4.79
CA ALA A 48 -14.03 15.23 5.28
C ALA A 48 -14.24 14.07 4.29
N VAL A 49 -15.36 14.06 3.56
CA VAL A 49 -15.68 13.06 2.53
C VAL A 49 -14.64 13.12 1.40
N HIS A 50 -14.35 14.33 0.91
CA HIS A 50 -13.32 14.53 -0.10
C HIS A 50 -11.94 14.13 0.43
N ALA A 51 -11.58 14.49 1.67
CA ALA A 51 -10.29 14.14 2.26
C ALA A 51 -10.07 12.63 2.30
N GLN A 52 -11.08 11.86 2.72
CA GLN A 52 -11.03 10.41 2.73
C GLN A 52 -10.93 9.83 1.33
N TRP A 53 -11.71 10.33 0.37
CA TRP A 53 -11.67 9.86 -1.02
C TRP A 53 -10.35 10.15 -1.73
N ILE A 54 -9.66 11.24 -1.40
CA ILE A 54 -8.34 11.58 -1.96
C ILE A 54 -7.30 10.49 -1.65
N VAL A 55 -7.36 9.91 -0.46
CA VAL A 55 -6.46 8.82 -0.04
C VAL A 55 -7.01 7.46 -0.45
N ALA A 56 -8.25 7.15 -0.06
CA ALA A 56 -8.87 5.86 -0.30
C ALA A 56 -9.09 5.58 -1.79
N GLY A 57 -9.48 6.60 -2.58
CA GLY A 57 -9.73 6.46 -4.02
C GLY A 57 -8.51 5.97 -4.80
N TYR A 58 -7.32 6.49 -4.46
CA TYR A 58 -6.07 5.97 -5.02
C TYR A 58 -5.89 4.48 -4.68
N SER A 59 -6.02 4.12 -3.41
CA SER A 59 -5.82 2.72 -2.98
C SER A 59 -6.84 1.76 -3.57
N ILE A 60 -8.11 2.17 -3.71
CA ILE A 60 -9.17 1.37 -4.32
C ILE A 60 -8.85 1.12 -5.80
N SER A 61 -8.66 2.19 -6.58
CA SER A 61 -8.37 2.08 -8.01
C SER A 61 -7.10 1.27 -8.27
N PHE A 62 -6.07 1.46 -7.44
CA PHE A 62 -4.85 0.66 -7.49
C PHE A 62 -5.13 -0.81 -7.21
N ALA A 63 -5.83 -1.13 -6.11
CA ALA A 63 -6.15 -2.51 -5.73
C ALA A 63 -6.93 -3.25 -6.84
N LEU A 64 -7.94 -2.59 -7.41
CA LEU A 64 -8.81 -3.16 -8.42
C LEU A 64 -8.08 -3.48 -9.72
N LEU A 65 -7.14 -2.62 -10.11
CA LEU A 65 -6.47 -2.72 -11.39
C LEU A 65 -5.09 -3.38 -11.31
N LEU A 66 -4.54 -3.65 -10.13
CA LEU A 66 -3.18 -4.17 -9.97
C LEU A 66 -2.97 -5.52 -10.69
N LEU A 67 -3.89 -6.47 -10.48
CA LEU A 67 -3.82 -7.80 -11.09
C LEU A 67 -3.98 -7.70 -12.60
N ALA A 68 -4.91 -6.86 -13.07
CA ALA A 68 -5.11 -6.61 -14.49
C ALA A 68 -3.87 -5.94 -15.12
N GLY A 69 -3.27 -4.97 -14.44
CA GLY A 69 -2.04 -4.27 -14.82
C GLY A 69 -0.85 -5.22 -15.01
N GLY A 70 -0.70 -6.21 -14.13
CA GLY A 70 0.31 -7.26 -14.29
C GLY A 70 0.12 -8.05 -15.59
N ARG A 71 -1.12 -8.47 -15.87
CA ARG A 71 -1.47 -9.22 -17.10
C ARG A 71 -1.28 -8.40 -18.37
N LEU A 72 -1.58 -7.11 -18.32
CA LEU A 72 -1.28 -6.17 -19.41
C LEU A 72 0.22 -6.19 -19.77
N GLY A 73 1.09 -6.25 -18.75
CA GLY A 73 2.53 -6.41 -18.91
C GLY A 73 2.92 -7.68 -19.65
N ASP A 74 2.31 -8.80 -19.26
CA ASP A 74 2.59 -10.11 -19.85
C ASP A 74 2.19 -10.17 -21.33
N SER A 75 1.06 -9.57 -21.73
CA SER A 75 0.57 -9.60 -23.12
C SER A 75 1.22 -8.53 -24.01
N TYR A 76 1.31 -7.27 -23.54
CA TYR A 76 1.72 -6.13 -24.35
C TYR A 76 3.19 -5.72 -24.17
N GLY A 77 3.89 -6.35 -23.21
CA GLY A 77 5.31 -6.13 -22.93
C GLY A 77 5.54 -5.17 -21.76
N TYR A 78 6.49 -5.55 -20.90
CA TYR A 78 6.74 -4.89 -19.62
C TYR A 78 7.24 -3.46 -19.76
N ARG A 79 8.18 -3.21 -20.68
CA ARG A 79 8.68 -1.86 -20.96
C ARG A 79 7.56 -0.93 -21.45
N ARG A 80 6.73 -1.42 -22.36
CA ARG A 80 5.64 -0.62 -22.94
C ARG A 80 4.67 -0.23 -21.83
N MET A 81 4.17 -1.21 -21.08
CA MET A 81 3.23 -0.95 -19.98
C MET A 81 3.83 -0.08 -18.87
N LEU A 82 5.13 -0.21 -18.58
CA LEU A 82 5.80 0.69 -17.63
C LEU A 82 5.74 2.14 -18.12
N VAL A 83 6.09 2.40 -19.38
CA VAL A 83 6.05 3.75 -19.96
C VAL A 83 4.63 4.32 -19.97
N TRP A 84 3.62 3.54 -20.39
CA TRP A 84 2.22 3.99 -20.35
C TRP A 84 1.74 4.25 -18.92
N GLY A 85 2.10 3.38 -17.98
CA GLY A 85 1.80 3.56 -16.56
C GLY A 85 2.41 4.85 -16.00
N VAL A 86 3.71 5.08 -16.23
CA VAL A 86 4.39 6.31 -15.78
C VAL A 86 3.79 7.55 -16.45
N ALA A 87 3.52 7.51 -17.76
CA ALA A 87 2.90 8.63 -18.47
C ALA A 87 1.51 8.97 -17.91
N GLY A 88 0.66 7.95 -17.74
CA GLY A 88 -0.67 8.11 -17.14
C GLY A 88 -0.60 8.63 -15.71
N PHE A 89 0.31 8.09 -14.90
CA PHE A 89 0.52 8.53 -13.52
C PHE A 89 0.98 9.99 -13.47
N THR A 90 1.88 10.38 -14.37
CA THR A 90 2.42 11.74 -14.45
C THR A 90 1.35 12.74 -14.84
N LEU A 91 0.52 12.42 -15.83
CA LEU A 91 -0.61 13.25 -16.26
C LEU A 91 -1.68 13.35 -15.17
N ALA A 92 -2.00 12.25 -14.50
CA ALA A 92 -2.92 12.24 -13.38
C ALA A 92 -2.39 13.08 -12.20
N SER A 93 -1.08 13.02 -11.93
CA SER A 93 -0.44 13.86 -10.92
C SER A 93 -0.49 15.34 -11.31
N ALA A 94 -0.24 15.69 -12.58
CA ALA A 94 -0.43 17.06 -13.05
C ALA A 94 -1.89 17.53 -12.86
N ALA A 95 -2.87 16.67 -13.14
CA ALA A 95 -4.28 16.96 -12.90
C ALA A 95 -4.59 17.17 -11.40
N CYS A 96 -3.96 16.40 -10.50
CA CYS A 96 -4.06 16.63 -9.05
C CYS A 96 -3.52 18.02 -8.65
N GLY A 97 -2.36 18.41 -9.18
CA GLY A 97 -1.78 19.73 -8.90
C GLY A 97 -2.58 20.90 -9.48
N LEU A 98 -3.35 20.67 -10.54
CA LEU A 98 -4.22 21.67 -11.17
C LEU A 98 -5.66 21.67 -10.63
N ALA A 99 -6.02 20.72 -9.77
CA ALA A 99 -7.37 20.60 -9.24
C ALA A 99 -7.79 21.86 -8.48
N GLN A 100 -9.03 22.30 -8.71
CA GLN A 100 -9.63 23.47 -8.07
C GLN A 100 -10.72 23.10 -7.06
N THR A 101 -11.24 21.87 -7.13
CA THR A 101 -12.28 21.37 -6.22
C THR A 101 -11.91 20.00 -5.68
N GLY A 102 -12.49 19.63 -4.53
CA GLY A 102 -12.32 18.30 -3.95
C GLY A 102 -12.67 17.17 -4.93
N GLY A 103 -13.79 17.30 -5.64
CA GLY A 103 -14.23 16.30 -6.63
C GLY A 103 -13.26 16.11 -7.79
N GLN A 104 -12.67 17.20 -8.32
CA GLN A 104 -11.64 17.11 -9.36
C GLN A 104 -10.40 16.38 -8.85
N LEU A 105 -9.97 16.68 -7.62
CA LEU A 105 -8.81 16.03 -7.01
C LEU A 105 -9.07 14.55 -6.75
N VAL A 106 -10.26 14.18 -6.27
CA VAL A 106 -10.67 12.78 -6.10
C VAL A 106 -10.63 12.03 -7.43
N ALA A 107 -11.19 12.60 -8.50
CA ALA A 107 -11.16 11.98 -9.83
C ALA A 107 -9.73 11.79 -10.35
N ALA A 108 -8.86 12.80 -10.17
CA ALA A 108 -7.46 12.71 -10.55
C ALA A 108 -6.71 11.65 -9.73
N ARG A 109 -7.00 11.51 -8.42
CA ARG A 109 -6.43 10.47 -7.55
C ARG A 109 -6.87 9.06 -7.92
N LEU A 110 -8.13 8.88 -8.32
CA LEU A 110 -8.64 7.61 -8.85
C LEU A 110 -7.89 7.23 -10.14
N LEU A 111 -7.68 8.19 -11.04
CA LEU A 111 -6.89 7.95 -12.26
C LEU A 111 -5.42 7.66 -11.94
N GLN A 112 -4.86 8.33 -10.94
CA GLN A 112 -3.48 8.14 -10.50
C GLN A 112 -3.26 6.75 -9.91
N GLY A 113 -4.18 6.24 -9.08
CA GLY A 113 -4.13 4.87 -8.58
C GLY A 113 -4.29 3.82 -9.68
N ALA A 114 -5.21 4.07 -10.63
CA ALA A 114 -5.40 3.19 -11.78
C ALA A 114 -4.15 3.05 -12.66
N THR A 115 -3.48 4.16 -12.94
CA THR A 115 -2.25 4.18 -13.74
C THR A 115 -1.05 3.64 -12.96
N GLY A 116 -1.00 3.89 -11.65
CA GLY A 116 -0.04 3.27 -10.73
C GLY A 116 -0.12 1.74 -10.71
N ALA A 117 -1.33 1.18 -10.76
CA ALA A 117 -1.55 -0.26 -10.83
C ALA A 117 -1.05 -0.90 -12.14
N VAL A 118 -1.04 -0.15 -13.25
CA VAL A 118 -0.42 -0.59 -14.50
C VAL A 118 1.11 -0.54 -14.39
N MET A 119 1.64 0.50 -13.74
CA MET A 119 3.07 0.76 -13.58
C MET A 119 3.78 -0.25 -12.65
N ALA A 120 3.23 -0.48 -11.44
CA ALA A 120 3.94 -1.16 -10.36
C ALA A 120 4.38 -2.62 -10.69
N PRO A 121 3.54 -3.48 -11.29
CA PRO A 121 3.93 -4.86 -11.61
C PRO A 121 5.10 -4.95 -12.60
N GLN A 122 5.24 -3.95 -13.48
CA GLN A 122 6.23 -3.97 -14.56
C GLN A 122 7.65 -3.84 -14.02
N SER A 123 7.83 -3.07 -12.94
CA SER A 123 9.14 -2.90 -12.31
C SER A 123 9.68 -4.23 -11.77
N LEU A 124 8.82 -5.03 -11.13
CA LEU A 124 9.21 -6.35 -10.63
C LEU A 124 9.40 -7.35 -11.78
N ALA A 125 8.57 -7.31 -12.82
CA ALA A 125 8.71 -8.19 -13.98
C ALA A 125 10.01 -7.92 -14.75
N LEU A 126 10.33 -6.65 -15.02
CA LEU A 126 11.59 -6.26 -15.68
C LEU A 126 12.81 -6.66 -14.85
N LEU A 127 12.76 -6.49 -13.52
CA LEU A 127 13.85 -6.93 -12.64
C LEU A 127 14.07 -8.46 -12.74
N GLN A 128 13.00 -9.25 -12.80
CA GLN A 128 13.11 -10.70 -12.97
C GLN A 128 13.67 -11.10 -14.34
N VAL A 129 13.32 -10.37 -15.40
CA VAL A 129 13.82 -10.64 -16.76
C VAL A 129 15.28 -10.21 -16.93
N LEU A 130 15.70 -9.10 -16.32
CA LEU A 130 17.02 -8.50 -16.49
C LEU A 130 18.13 -9.20 -15.69
N PHE A 131 17.78 -9.95 -14.64
CA PHE A 131 18.73 -10.50 -13.69
C PHE A 131 18.59 -12.01 -13.53
N THR A 132 19.73 -12.68 -13.33
CA THR A 132 19.80 -14.10 -13.00
C THR A 132 19.20 -14.35 -11.60
N PRO A 133 18.77 -15.58 -11.27
CA PRO A 133 18.18 -15.89 -9.97
C PRO A 133 19.00 -15.42 -8.76
N LEU A 134 20.33 -15.53 -8.81
CA LEU A 134 21.22 -15.09 -7.73
C LEU A 134 21.30 -13.56 -7.61
N GLU A 135 21.45 -12.86 -8.74
CA GLU A 135 21.49 -11.40 -8.77
C GLU A 135 20.16 -10.78 -8.28
N ARG A 136 19.02 -11.42 -8.57
CA ARG A 136 17.68 -10.97 -8.13
C ARG A 136 17.60 -10.79 -6.62
N VAL A 137 18.27 -11.64 -5.84
CA VAL A 137 18.25 -11.55 -4.36
C VAL A 137 18.79 -10.19 -3.90
N SER A 138 19.94 -9.79 -4.44
CA SER A 138 20.55 -8.49 -4.12
C SER A 138 19.69 -7.32 -4.60
N LYS A 139 19.14 -7.41 -5.82
CA LYS A 139 18.31 -6.31 -6.38
C LYS A 139 16.96 -6.18 -5.67
N MET A 140 16.32 -7.28 -5.26
CA MET A 140 15.10 -7.23 -4.45
C MET A 140 15.37 -6.69 -3.05
N ALA A 141 16.52 -7.01 -2.45
CA ALA A 141 16.95 -6.40 -1.19
C ALA A 141 17.11 -4.86 -1.33
N LEU A 142 17.72 -4.40 -2.44
CA LEU A 142 17.82 -2.98 -2.74
C LEU A 142 16.45 -2.30 -2.87
N PHE A 143 15.50 -2.93 -3.56
CA PHE A 143 14.12 -2.44 -3.66
C PHE A 143 13.45 -2.32 -2.28
N GLY A 144 13.68 -3.30 -1.40
CA GLY A 144 13.17 -3.25 -0.03
C GLY A 144 13.75 -2.10 0.78
N VAL A 145 15.07 -1.88 0.71
CA VAL A 145 15.75 -0.78 1.42
C VAL A 145 15.27 0.58 0.89
N ILE A 146 15.26 0.76 -0.43
CA ILE A 146 14.85 2.03 -1.04
C ILE A 146 13.36 2.28 -0.83
N GLY A 147 12.52 1.25 -0.93
CA GLY A 147 11.10 1.38 -0.63
C GLY A 147 10.84 1.78 0.83
N GLY A 148 11.60 1.22 1.78
CA GLY A 148 11.57 1.63 3.18
C GLY A 148 11.99 3.09 3.37
N LEU A 149 13.11 3.51 2.77
CA LEU A 149 13.56 4.90 2.82
C LEU A 149 12.56 5.86 2.18
N ALA A 150 11.96 5.49 1.05
CA ALA A 150 10.94 6.28 0.36
C ALA A 150 9.70 6.49 1.24
N ALA A 151 9.27 5.46 1.98
CA ALA A 151 8.14 5.56 2.89
C ALA A 151 8.36 6.55 4.05
N ILE A 152 9.62 6.77 4.45
CA ILE A 152 10.02 7.73 5.48
C ILE A 152 10.21 9.13 4.87
N ALA A 153 10.80 9.16 3.67
CA ALA A 153 11.07 10.40 2.97
C ALA A 153 9.76 11.12 2.59
N GLY A 154 8.68 10.39 2.26
CA GLY A 154 7.41 10.97 1.86
C GLY A 154 6.87 12.03 2.83
N PRO A 155 6.59 11.70 4.10
CA PRO A 155 6.12 12.67 5.10
C PRO A 155 7.01 13.92 5.24
N ILE A 156 8.34 13.73 5.20
CA ILE A 156 9.32 14.81 5.36
C ILE A 156 9.32 15.70 4.11
N LEU A 157 9.41 15.10 2.93
CA LEU A 157 9.35 15.81 1.65
C LEU A 157 8.04 16.58 1.49
N GLY A 158 6.91 16.01 1.94
CA GLY A 158 5.62 16.69 1.93
C GLY A 158 5.62 17.94 2.80
N GLY A 159 6.10 17.80 4.03
CA GLY A 159 6.24 18.92 4.95
C GLY A 159 7.14 20.03 4.39
N VAL A 160 8.33 19.67 3.87
CA VAL A 160 9.29 20.61 3.29
C VAL A 160 8.71 21.31 2.05
N LEU A 161 8.06 20.58 1.14
CA LEU A 161 7.53 21.16 -0.10
C LEU A 161 6.38 22.13 0.16
N ILE A 162 5.52 21.84 1.14
CA ILE A 162 4.43 22.76 1.52
C ILE A 162 5.01 24.02 2.16
N ASP A 163 5.94 23.85 3.10
CA ASP A 163 6.55 24.96 3.85
C ASP A 163 7.40 25.87 2.94
N ALA A 164 8.15 25.29 2.00
CA ALA A 164 8.94 26.02 1.02
C ALA A 164 8.06 26.88 0.08
N ASN A 165 6.79 26.50 -0.11
CA ASN A 165 5.80 27.21 -0.92
C ASN A 165 6.35 27.78 -2.24
N LEU A 166 7.15 26.97 -2.95
CA LEU A 166 7.83 27.41 -4.18
C LEU A 166 6.79 27.90 -5.20
N PHE A 167 7.03 29.09 -5.76
CA PHE A 167 6.14 29.73 -6.74
C PHE A 167 4.70 29.97 -6.24
N GLY A 168 4.45 29.97 -4.92
CA GLY A 168 3.11 30.15 -4.36
C GLY A 168 2.17 28.97 -4.62
N LEU A 169 2.71 27.80 -4.99
CA LEU A 169 1.93 26.62 -5.36
C LEU A 169 1.49 25.79 -4.14
N GLY A 170 2.10 25.99 -2.97
CA GLY A 170 1.78 25.28 -1.73
C GLY A 170 1.74 23.76 -1.91
N TRP A 171 0.61 23.14 -1.51
CA TRP A 171 0.40 21.70 -1.64
C TRP A 171 0.39 21.20 -3.11
N ARG A 172 0.19 22.07 -4.11
CA ARG A 172 0.16 21.61 -5.52
C ARG A 172 1.52 21.06 -5.96
N LEU A 173 2.62 21.54 -5.36
CA LEU A 173 3.98 21.06 -5.63
C LEU A 173 4.16 19.57 -5.37
N LEU A 174 3.41 19.02 -4.41
CA LEU A 174 3.45 17.61 -4.04
C LEU A 174 3.13 16.70 -5.23
N PHE A 175 2.25 17.17 -6.10
CA PHE A 175 1.84 16.45 -7.30
C PHE A 175 2.67 16.89 -8.51
N LEU A 176 2.95 18.19 -8.65
CA LEU A 176 3.69 18.73 -9.78
C LEU A 176 5.16 18.28 -9.81
N ILE A 177 5.76 17.93 -8.67
CA ILE A 177 7.13 17.35 -8.62
C ILE A 177 7.22 16.02 -9.37
N ASN A 178 6.12 15.28 -9.50
CA ASN A 178 6.09 14.03 -10.26
C ASN A 178 6.19 14.27 -11.77
N VAL A 179 5.90 15.48 -12.26
CA VAL A 179 5.97 15.83 -13.69
C VAL A 179 7.38 15.73 -14.27
N PRO A 180 8.39 16.46 -13.75
CA PRO A 180 9.76 16.32 -14.23
C PRO A 180 10.33 14.93 -14.00
N VAL A 181 10.05 14.31 -12.83
CA VAL A 181 10.54 12.96 -12.51
C VAL A 181 9.94 11.91 -13.45
N GLY A 182 8.65 12.00 -13.74
CA GLY A 182 7.94 11.12 -14.67
C GLY A 182 8.45 11.26 -16.10
N ALA A 183 8.64 12.49 -16.59
CA ALA A 183 9.20 12.75 -17.92
C ALA A 183 10.61 12.16 -18.08
N LEU A 184 11.48 12.36 -17.08
CA LEU A 184 12.82 11.78 -17.06
C LEU A 184 12.76 10.25 -17.02
N THR A 185 11.86 9.67 -16.23
CA THR A 185 11.66 8.22 -16.11
C THR A 185 11.20 7.63 -17.44
N ILE A 186 10.29 8.28 -18.15
CA ILE A 186 9.83 7.86 -19.49
C ILE A 186 10.98 7.87 -20.50
N ALA A 187 11.73 8.98 -20.56
CA ALA A 187 12.85 9.11 -21.48
C ALA A 187 13.93 8.05 -21.19
N ALA A 188 14.24 7.82 -19.91
CA ALA A 188 15.20 6.81 -19.47
C ALA A 188 14.70 5.38 -19.76
N ALA A 189 13.43 5.08 -19.47
CA ALA A 189 12.80 3.79 -19.74
C ALA A 189 12.82 3.45 -21.24
N MET A 190 12.53 4.42 -22.10
CA MET A 190 12.56 4.23 -23.55
C MET A 190 13.97 3.98 -24.11
N ARG A 191 15.01 4.51 -23.46
CA ARG A 191 16.40 4.35 -23.93
C ARG A 191 17.09 3.12 -23.34
N LEU A 192 16.82 2.81 -22.07
CA LEU A 192 17.62 1.88 -21.27
C LEU A 192 16.96 0.51 -21.08
N LEU A 193 15.64 0.41 -21.18
CA LEU A 193 14.94 -0.85 -20.94
C LEU A 193 14.77 -1.65 -22.23
N PRO A 194 14.96 -2.98 -22.19
CA PRO A 194 14.76 -3.82 -23.35
C PRO A 194 13.26 -4.00 -23.63
N PRO A 195 12.86 -4.13 -24.91
CA PRO A 195 11.49 -4.50 -25.26
C PRO A 195 11.29 -6.00 -25.01
N THR A 196 10.98 -6.37 -23.77
CA THR A 196 10.69 -7.74 -23.36
C THR A 196 9.21 -7.93 -23.02
N ARG A 197 8.71 -9.15 -23.27
CA ARG A 197 7.37 -9.61 -22.92
C ARG A 197 7.45 -11.06 -22.45
N SER A 198 6.44 -11.51 -21.71
CA SER A 198 6.30 -12.92 -21.38
C SER A 198 6.07 -13.76 -22.66
N GLY A 199 6.61 -14.98 -22.71
CA GLY A 199 6.32 -15.93 -23.79
C GLY A 199 4.95 -16.60 -23.66
N LEU A 200 4.26 -16.41 -22.54
CA LEU A 200 2.95 -16.97 -22.25
C LEU A 200 1.87 -15.96 -22.66
N HIS A 201 0.88 -16.40 -23.43
CA HIS A 201 -0.30 -15.59 -23.70
C HIS A 201 -1.14 -15.52 -22.42
N ALA A 202 -0.96 -14.45 -21.64
CA ALA A 202 -1.82 -14.15 -20.51
C ALA A 202 -3.15 -13.60 -21.04
N GLY A 203 -4.23 -14.38 -20.94
CA GLY A 203 -5.58 -13.85 -21.17
C GLY A 203 -6.11 -13.10 -19.95
N TYR A 204 -7.25 -12.42 -20.14
CA TYR A 204 -7.82 -11.50 -19.14
C TYR A 204 -9.13 -12.03 -18.55
N ASP A 205 -9.35 -11.73 -17.28
CA ASP A 205 -10.63 -11.94 -16.61
C ASP A 205 -11.34 -10.60 -16.33
N LEU A 206 -11.83 -9.97 -17.40
CA LEU A 206 -12.58 -8.72 -17.32
C LEU A 206 -13.85 -8.88 -16.46
N GLY A 207 -14.54 -10.01 -16.57
CA GLY A 207 -15.72 -10.31 -15.76
C GLY A 207 -15.38 -10.41 -14.27
N GLY A 208 -14.35 -11.18 -13.90
CA GLY A 208 -13.90 -11.28 -12.51
C GLY A 208 -13.42 -9.93 -11.95
N THR A 209 -12.73 -9.14 -12.78
CA THR A 209 -12.28 -7.79 -12.43
C THR A 209 -13.48 -6.85 -12.17
N ALA A 210 -14.51 -6.89 -13.02
CA ALA A 210 -15.71 -6.08 -12.85
C ALA A 210 -16.49 -6.44 -11.57
N TRP A 211 -16.67 -7.73 -11.28
CA TRP A 211 -17.31 -8.19 -10.05
C TRP A 211 -16.55 -7.77 -8.80
N PHE A 212 -15.22 -7.91 -8.82
CA PHE A 212 -14.36 -7.47 -7.72
C PHE A 212 -14.43 -5.95 -7.52
N GLY A 213 -14.41 -5.19 -8.63
CA GLY A 213 -14.64 -3.74 -8.66
C GLY A 213 -15.95 -3.33 -7.99
N ALA A 214 -17.05 -3.96 -8.38
CA ALA A 214 -18.37 -3.69 -7.82
C ALA A 214 -18.44 -4.00 -6.31
N ALA A 215 -17.89 -5.13 -5.87
CA ALA A 215 -17.87 -5.51 -4.47
C ALA A 215 -17.09 -4.50 -3.59
N VAL A 216 -15.92 -4.05 -4.06
CA VAL A 216 -15.11 -3.04 -3.34
C VAL A 216 -15.81 -1.68 -3.32
N ALA A 217 -16.40 -1.26 -4.44
CA ALA A 217 -17.14 0.01 -4.50
C ALA A 217 -18.33 0.01 -3.53
N MET A 218 -19.06 -1.10 -3.43
CA MET A 218 -20.16 -1.25 -2.48
C MET A 218 -19.72 -1.38 -1.03
N LEU A 219 -18.50 -1.83 -0.76
CA LEU A 219 -17.95 -1.90 0.59
C LEU A 219 -17.45 -0.53 1.08
N VAL A 220 -16.66 0.16 0.25
CA VAL A 220 -15.95 1.38 0.66
C VAL A 220 -16.76 2.65 0.41
N GLY A 221 -17.54 2.70 -0.68
CA GLY A 221 -18.34 3.86 -1.05
C GLY A 221 -19.28 4.34 0.06
N PRO A 222 -20.04 3.44 0.71
CA PRO A 222 -20.93 3.81 1.81
C PRO A 222 -20.22 4.27 3.08
N LEU A 223 -19.05 3.69 3.39
CA LEU A 223 -18.27 4.08 4.57
C LEU A 223 -17.87 5.55 4.45
N ILE A 224 -17.32 5.95 3.30
CA ILE A 224 -16.87 7.32 3.06
C ILE A 224 -18.07 8.29 2.84
N GLY A 225 -19.13 7.84 2.15
CA GLY A 225 -20.29 8.69 1.82
C GLY A 225 -21.25 8.96 2.98
N SER A 226 -21.16 8.19 4.07
CA SER A 226 -22.08 8.28 5.22
C SER A 226 -22.06 9.62 5.97
N GLU A 227 -21.03 10.45 5.75
CA GLU A 227 -20.84 11.74 6.43
C GLU A 227 -21.61 12.90 5.77
N GLY A 228 -22.04 12.74 4.50
CA GLY A 228 -22.70 13.78 3.69
C GLY A 228 -24.21 13.96 3.95
N GLY A 229 -24.76 13.38 5.02
CA GLY A 229 -26.17 13.52 5.40
C GLY A 229 -27.18 12.67 4.61
N ALA A 230 -26.77 12.04 3.49
CA ALA A 230 -27.64 11.15 2.71
C ALA A 230 -27.35 9.66 3.01
N GLY A 231 -28.17 9.03 3.86
CA GLY A 231 -28.42 7.60 3.73
C GLY A 231 -27.85 6.64 4.78
N GLY A 232 -28.02 6.93 6.09
CA GLY A 232 -27.68 5.99 7.17
C GLY A 232 -28.33 4.60 7.01
N GLY A 233 -29.52 4.52 6.40
CA GLY A 233 -30.20 3.24 6.08
C GLY A 233 -29.68 2.56 4.81
N SER A 234 -29.36 3.30 3.75
CA SER A 234 -28.87 2.74 2.47
C SER A 234 -27.42 2.29 2.53
N ALA A 235 -26.62 2.87 3.41
CA ALA A 235 -25.20 2.53 3.54
C ALA A 235 -24.98 1.10 4.07
N LEU A 236 -25.78 0.67 5.04
CA LEU A 236 -25.74 -0.71 5.56
C LEU A 236 -26.14 -1.71 4.47
N TRP A 237 -27.19 -1.41 3.68
CA TRP A 237 -27.61 -2.28 2.58
C TRP A 237 -26.55 -2.42 1.50
N LEU A 238 -25.83 -1.35 1.16
CA LEU A 238 -24.72 -1.39 0.20
C LEU A 238 -23.55 -2.24 0.71
N VAL A 239 -23.18 -2.11 1.99
CA VAL A 239 -22.16 -2.98 2.62
C VAL A 239 -22.62 -4.44 2.65
N LEU A 240 -23.90 -4.70 2.96
CA LEU A 240 -24.46 -6.05 2.93
C LEU A 240 -24.51 -6.63 1.50
N LEU A 241 -24.72 -5.80 0.48
CA LEU A 241 -24.70 -6.19 -0.94
C LEU A 241 -23.29 -6.50 -1.46
N ALA A 242 -22.23 -6.05 -0.78
CA ALA A 242 -20.85 -6.44 -1.12
C ALA A 242 -20.62 -7.95 -0.94
N LEU A 243 -21.31 -8.60 0.01
CA LEU A 243 -21.22 -10.05 0.26
C LEU A 243 -21.74 -10.91 -0.91
N PRO A 244 -22.97 -10.74 -1.42
CA PRO A 244 -23.45 -11.51 -2.57
C PRO A 244 -22.65 -11.18 -3.84
N LEU A 245 -22.21 -9.94 -4.04
CA LEU A 245 -21.34 -9.58 -5.18
C LEU A 245 -19.98 -10.27 -5.10
N GLY A 246 -19.38 -10.31 -3.91
CA GLY A 246 -18.14 -11.06 -3.66
C GLY A 246 -18.34 -12.56 -3.92
N ALA A 247 -19.48 -13.12 -3.50
CA ALA A 247 -19.82 -14.51 -3.77
C ALA A 247 -20.02 -14.79 -5.27
N LEU A 248 -20.64 -13.89 -6.02
CA LEU A 248 -20.79 -13.99 -7.49
C LEU A 248 -19.43 -13.91 -8.20
N GLY A 249 -18.57 -12.97 -7.79
CA GLY A 249 -17.21 -12.86 -8.28
C GLY A 249 -16.38 -14.12 -8.00
N TRP A 250 -16.50 -14.66 -6.78
CA TRP A 250 -15.86 -15.93 -6.40
C TRP A 250 -16.32 -17.10 -7.27
N ARG A 251 -17.64 -17.22 -7.51
CA ARG A 251 -18.20 -18.27 -8.37
C ARG A 251 -17.74 -18.13 -9.83
N HIS A 252 -17.62 -16.90 -10.34
CA HIS A 252 -17.11 -16.63 -11.68
C HIS A 252 -15.64 -17.06 -11.82
N VAL A 253 -14.77 -16.62 -10.89
CA VAL A 253 -13.35 -16.99 -10.87
C VAL A 253 -13.18 -18.50 -10.75
N ALA A 254 -13.92 -19.16 -9.85
CA ALA A 254 -13.88 -20.60 -9.67
C ALA A 254 -14.28 -21.37 -10.95
N ARG A 255 -15.32 -20.91 -11.66
CA ARG A 255 -15.75 -21.50 -12.94
C ARG A 255 -14.68 -21.36 -14.03
N ARG A 256 -14.03 -20.20 -14.14
CA ARG A 256 -12.96 -19.98 -15.13
C ARG A 256 -11.75 -20.84 -14.84
N CYS A 257 -11.33 -20.94 -13.58
CA CYS A 257 -10.26 -21.85 -13.16
C CYS A 257 -10.60 -23.31 -13.50
N ALA A 258 -11.81 -23.78 -13.17
CA ALA A 258 -12.24 -25.14 -13.51
C ALA A 258 -12.27 -25.41 -15.03
N ALA A 259 -12.51 -24.36 -15.83
CA ALA A 259 -12.49 -24.43 -17.29
C ALA A 259 -11.09 -24.26 -17.90
N GLY A 260 -10.01 -24.20 -17.10
CA GLY A 260 -8.64 -23.97 -17.58
C GLY A 260 -8.42 -22.59 -18.21
N GLN A 261 -9.33 -21.65 -17.96
CA GLN A 261 -9.28 -20.30 -18.51
C GLN A 261 -8.48 -19.36 -17.60
N PRO A 262 -7.90 -18.29 -18.16
CA PRO A 262 -7.27 -17.23 -17.36
C PRO A 262 -8.27 -16.62 -16.37
N ALA A 263 -7.93 -16.67 -15.10
CA ALA A 263 -8.73 -16.13 -14.00
C ALA A 263 -7.97 -15.04 -13.25
N LEU A 264 -8.70 -14.18 -12.53
CA LEU A 264 -8.11 -13.06 -11.78
C LEU A 264 -7.02 -13.53 -10.81
N PHE A 265 -7.32 -14.56 -10.01
CA PHE A 265 -6.37 -15.28 -9.18
C PHE A 265 -6.79 -16.75 -9.12
N ASP A 266 -5.86 -17.65 -8.77
CA ASP A 266 -6.19 -19.06 -8.55
C ASP A 266 -6.76 -19.26 -7.12
N PRO A 267 -8.03 -19.70 -6.97
CA PRO A 267 -8.64 -19.99 -5.68
C PRO A 267 -7.86 -21.01 -4.83
N ALA A 268 -7.10 -21.92 -5.45
CA ALA A 268 -6.31 -22.94 -4.76
C ALA A 268 -5.28 -22.32 -3.80
N ILE A 269 -4.79 -21.12 -4.12
CA ILE A 269 -3.85 -20.35 -3.29
C ILE A 269 -4.46 -20.03 -1.91
N LEU A 270 -5.79 -19.84 -1.81
CA LEU A 270 -6.48 -19.59 -0.54
C LEU A 270 -6.68 -20.85 0.32
N GLY A 271 -6.43 -22.04 -0.24
CA GLY A 271 -6.36 -23.29 0.50
C GLY A 271 -5.17 -23.32 1.46
N VAL A 272 -4.08 -22.62 1.13
CA VAL A 272 -2.88 -22.52 1.95
C VAL A 272 -3.15 -21.65 3.19
N ARG A 273 -3.14 -22.27 4.37
CA ARG A 273 -3.51 -21.62 5.63
C ARG A 273 -2.63 -20.42 5.96
N THR A 274 -1.31 -20.52 5.76
CA THR A 274 -0.37 -19.41 6.03
C THR A 274 -0.62 -18.22 5.11
N PHE A 275 -0.97 -18.48 3.85
CA PHE A 275 -1.29 -17.43 2.90
C PHE A 275 -2.61 -16.73 3.24
N ARG A 276 -3.68 -17.49 3.54
CA ARG A 276 -4.98 -16.90 3.94
C ARG A 276 -4.86 -16.04 5.20
N LEU A 277 -4.12 -16.50 6.20
CA LEU A 277 -3.84 -15.70 7.41
C LEU A 277 -2.95 -14.50 7.10
N GLY A 278 -1.95 -14.66 6.23
CA GLY A 278 -1.10 -13.57 5.74
C GLY A 278 -1.90 -12.47 5.05
N LEU A 279 -2.85 -12.81 4.17
CA LEU A 279 -3.76 -11.84 3.54
C LEU A 279 -4.59 -11.08 4.59
N ALA A 280 -5.19 -11.78 5.55
CA ALA A 280 -6.00 -11.17 6.60
C ALA A 280 -5.17 -10.24 7.50
N MET A 281 -3.97 -10.67 7.90
CA MET A 281 -3.02 -9.84 8.65
C MET A 281 -2.61 -8.61 7.84
N SER A 282 -2.34 -8.79 6.55
CA SER A 282 -1.95 -7.71 5.64
C SER A 282 -3.04 -6.67 5.45
N PHE A 283 -4.30 -7.09 5.38
CA PHE A 283 -5.46 -6.21 5.32
C PHE A 283 -5.61 -5.40 6.61
N ALA A 284 -5.61 -6.08 7.77
CA ALA A 284 -5.76 -5.43 9.08
C ALA A 284 -4.61 -4.45 9.36
N PHE A 285 -3.36 -4.87 9.10
CA PHE A 285 -2.17 -4.03 9.25
C PHE A 285 -2.25 -2.77 8.36
N ALA A 286 -2.62 -2.93 7.08
CA ALA A 286 -2.71 -1.81 6.16
C ALA A 286 -3.85 -0.85 6.51
N ALA A 287 -4.98 -1.36 7.00
CA ALA A 287 -6.10 -0.57 7.51
C ALA A 287 -5.69 0.28 8.72
N ALA A 288 -5.08 -0.34 9.72
CA ALA A 288 -4.60 0.38 10.90
C ALA A 288 -3.53 1.42 10.55
N SER A 289 -2.57 1.07 9.67
CA SER A 289 -1.48 1.97 9.31
C SER A 289 -1.96 3.21 8.56
N ALA A 290 -2.87 3.03 7.60
CA ALA A 290 -3.41 4.15 6.83
C ALA A 290 -4.33 5.04 7.68
N GLY A 291 -5.20 4.43 8.51
CA GLY A 291 -6.04 5.16 9.45
C GLY A 291 -5.23 5.93 10.49
N PHE A 292 -4.17 5.31 11.04
CA PHE A 292 -3.24 5.98 11.95
C PHE A 292 -2.60 7.21 11.31
N LEU A 293 -2.06 7.09 10.09
CA LEU A 293 -1.35 8.17 9.42
C LEU A 293 -2.28 9.36 9.11
N LEU A 294 -3.52 9.08 8.69
CA LEU A 294 -4.56 10.08 8.48
C LEU A 294 -4.82 10.88 9.76
N VAL A 295 -5.16 10.19 10.86
CA VAL A 295 -5.51 10.81 12.14
C VAL A 295 -4.30 11.53 12.72
N PHE A 296 -3.11 10.95 12.63
CA PHE A 296 -1.87 11.57 13.09
C PHE A 296 -1.64 12.93 12.42
N ALA A 297 -1.85 13.02 11.10
CA ALA A 297 -1.70 14.27 10.36
C ALA A 297 -2.75 15.32 10.77
N PHE A 298 -4.02 14.94 10.84
CA PHE A 298 -5.10 15.85 11.24
C PHE A 298 -5.01 16.27 12.71
N ALA A 299 -4.74 15.35 13.63
CA ALA A 299 -4.62 15.67 15.05
C ALA A 299 -3.45 16.65 15.32
N LEU A 300 -2.30 16.48 14.66
CA LEU A 300 -1.21 17.45 14.82
C LEU A 300 -1.51 18.81 14.17
N GLN A 301 -2.06 18.83 12.95
CA GLN A 301 -2.22 20.08 12.20
C GLN A 301 -3.51 20.81 12.56
N ALA A 302 -4.65 20.12 12.61
CA ALA A 302 -5.95 20.71 12.88
C ALA A 302 -6.23 20.89 14.39
N GLU A 303 -5.90 19.91 15.25
CA GLU A 303 -6.15 20.05 16.71
C GLU A 303 -5.02 20.78 17.44
N ARG A 304 -3.75 20.53 17.05
CA ARG A 304 -2.58 21.12 17.73
C ARG A 304 -1.95 22.31 17.00
N GLY A 305 -2.48 22.70 15.85
CA GLY A 305 -1.99 23.85 15.07
C GLY A 305 -0.55 23.71 14.59
N GLN A 306 -0.01 22.49 14.50
CA GLN A 306 1.37 22.26 14.07
C GLN A 306 1.52 22.41 12.56
N SER A 307 2.71 22.80 12.11
CA SER A 307 3.00 22.88 10.68
C SER A 307 3.11 21.48 10.03
N PRO A 308 2.86 21.36 8.71
CA PRO A 308 3.08 20.11 7.97
C PRO A 308 4.51 19.58 8.11
N LEU A 309 5.51 20.49 8.15
CA LEU A 309 6.91 20.14 8.39
C LEU A 309 7.10 19.49 9.77
N MET A 310 6.51 20.06 10.82
CA MET A 310 6.58 19.48 12.16
C MET A 310 5.92 18.10 12.22
N ALA A 311 4.78 17.91 11.56
CA ALA A 311 4.14 16.60 11.46
C ALA A 311 5.04 15.56 10.74
N GLY A 312 5.68 15.95 9.64
CA GLY A 312 6.66 15.11 8.94
C GLY A 312 7.88 14.75 9.80
N LEU A 313 8.43 15.73 10.54
CA LEU A 313 9.56 15.52 11.45
C LEU A 313 9.20 14.61 12.63
N LEU A 314 8.01 14.77 13.21
CA LEU A 314 7.52 13.91 14.29
C LEU A 314 7.23 12.47 13.82
N HIS A 315 7.00 12.27 12.52
CA HIS A 315 6.87 10.94 11.93
C HIS A 315 8.23 10.28 11.64
N MET A 316 9.32 11.06 11.53
CA MET A 316 10.66 10.51 11.22
C MET A 316 11.11 9.39 12.18
N PRO A 317 10.93 9.48 13.52
CA PRO A 317 11.31 8.41 14.44
C PRO A 317 10.55 7.09 14.19
N PHE A 318 9.29 7.16 13.73
CA PHE A 318 8.53 5.99 13.31
C PHE A 318 9.22 5.25 12.16
N GLY A 319 9.73 6.01 11.18
CA GLY A 319 10.48 5.47 10.06
C GLY A 319 11.73 4.69 10.50
N PHE A 320 12.53 5.26 11.39
CA PHE A 320 13.72 4.60 11.93
C PHE A 320 13.38 3.33 12.69
N GLY A 321 12.32 3.37 13.52
CA GLY A 321 11.81 2.19 14.20
C GLY A 321 11.39 1.09 13.22
N ALA A 322 10.69 1.45 12.14
CA ALA A 322 10.25 0.52 11.10
C ALA A 322 11.43 -0.11 10.36
N MET A 323 12.43 0.67 9.96
CA MET A 323 13.65 0.15 9.34
C MET A 323 14.37 -0.85 10.25
N PHE A 324 14.51 -0.53 11.53
CA PHE A 324 15.10 -1.44 12.51
C PHE A 324 14.27 -2.74 12.66
N GLY A 325 12.95 -2.60 12.79
CA GLY A 325 12.03 -3.73 12.89
C GLY A 325 12.06 -4.65 11.67
N ILE A 326 12.05 -4.12 10.45
CA ILE A 326 12.06 -4.90 9.21
C ILE A 326 13.45 -5.49 8.95
N GLY A 327 14.48 -4.63 8.92
CA GLY A 327 15.82 -5.00 8.47
C GLY A 327 16.58 -5.89 9.45
N PHE A 328 16.34 -5.71 10.75
CA PHE A 328 17.05 -6.44 11.79
C PHE A 328 16.17 -7.45 12.53
N LEU A 329 15.08 -7.00 13.18
CA LEU A 329 14.28 -7.88 14.04
C LEU A 329 13.56 -8.96 13.23
N SER A 330 12.78 -8.58 12.21
CA SER A 330 12.07 -9.52 11.34
C SER A 330 13.03 -10.50 10.67
N ARG A 331 14.13 -10.02 10.09
CA ARG A 331 15.12 -10.89 9.43
C ARG A 331 15.77 -11.90 10.39
N LYS A 332 16.17 -11.48 11.60
CA LYS A 332 16.94 -12.32 12.54
C LYS A 332 16.06 -13.19 13.43
N LEU A 333 14.91 -12.66 13.86
CA LEU A 333 14.09 -13.28 14.89
C LEU A 333 12.91 -14.06 14.31
N LEU A 334 12.45 -13.78 13.09
CA LEU A 334 11.32 -14.52 12.51
C LEU A 334 11.59 -16.02 12.37
N PRO A 335 12.78 -16.48 11.93
CA PRO A 335 13.07 -17.92 11.86
C PRO A 335 13.05 -18.61 13.25
N ARG A 336 13.38 -17.86 14.32
CA ARG A 336 13.51 -18.39 15.69
C ARG A 336 12.20 -18.34 16.47
N TYR A 337 11.44 -17.26 16.34
CA TYR A 337 10.23 -16.99 17.14
C TYR A 337 8.93 -17.19 16.35
N GLY A 338 9.03 -17.39 15.03
CA GLY A 338 7.90 -17.70 14.16
C GLY A 338 6.74 -16.71 14.35
N ARG A 339 5.56 -17.25 14.66
CA ARG A 339 4.32 -16.47 14.85
C ARG A 339 4.34 -15.47 16.02
N VAL A 340 5.22 -15.66 17.01
CA VAL A 340 5.29 -14.79 18.19
C VAL A 340 5.79 -13.39 17.80
N LEU A 341 6.67 -13.31 16.81
CA LEU A 341 7.26 -12.04 16.39
C LEU A 341 6.22 -11.06 15.80
N PRO A 342 5.41 -11.42 14.78
CA PRO A 342 4.36 -10.52 14.28
C PRO A 342 3.24 -10.26 15.30
N PHE A 343 3.01 -11.19 16.24
CA PHE A 343 2.07 -10.97 17.36
C PHE A 343 2.55 -9.85 18.28
N LEU A 344 3.79 -9.93 18.77
CA LEU A 344 4.38 -8.90 19.61
C LEU A 344 4.53 -7.58 18.86
N GLY A 345 4.87 -7.62 17.58
CA GLY A 345 4.93 -6.45 16.72
C GLY A 345 3.60 -5.72 16.63
N ALA A 346 2.51 -6.46 16.41
CA ALA A 346 1.18 -5.88 16.26
C ALA A 346 0.68 -5.30 17.58
N LEU A 347 0.96 -5.96 18.72
CA LEU A 347 0.61 -5.45 20.04
C LEU A 347 1.42 -4.21 20.42
N LEU A 348 2.74 -4.21 20.14
CA LEU A 348 3.60 -3.05 20.35
C LEU A 348 3.11 -1.86 19.53
N MET A 349 2.79 -2.07 18.25
CA MET A 349 2.24 -1.04 17.38
C MET A 349 0.88 -0.56 17.89
N ALA A 350 0.00 -1.45 18.36
CA ALA A 350 -1.31 -1.07 18.92
C ALA A 350 -1.16 -0.13 20.12
N LEU A 351 -0.34 -0.52 21.10
CA LEU A 351 -0.15 0.26 22.32
C LEU A 351 0.51 1.62 22.05
N SER A 352 1.56 1.63 21.23
CA SER A 352 2.33 2.84 20.94
C SER A 352 1.58 3.81 20.02
N SER A 353 0.88 3.33 18.99
CA SER A 353 0.04 4.19 18.14
C SER A 353 -1.13 4.80 18.92
N TRP A 354 -1.76 4.01 19.80
CA TRP A 354 -2.76 4.52 20.74
C TRP A 354 -2.18 5.60 21.65
N LEU A 355 -1.01 5.33 22.27
CA LEU A 355 -0.36 6.27 23.17
C LEU A 355 0.05 7.57 22.46
N VAL A 356 0.52 7.50 21.21
CA VAL A 356 0.85 8.72 20.44
C VAL A 356 -0.39 9.54 20.16
N LEU A 357 -1.46 8.93 19.65
CA LEU A 357 -2.69 9.67 19.38
C LEU A 357 -3.30 10.23 20.68
N ALA A 358 -3.28 9.46 21.77
CA ALA A 358 -3.70 9.94 23.08
C ALA A 358 -2.83 11.10 23.58
N ALA A 359 -1.50 11.03 23.44
CA ALA A 359 -0.59 12.11 23.82
C ALA A 359 -0.84 13.39 23.00
N ILE A 360 -1.16 13.25 21.71
CA ILE A 360 -1.54 14.39 20.85
C ILE A 360 -2.84 15.00 21.35
N GLY A 361 -3.90 14.20 21.50
CA GLY A 361 -5.23 14.67 21.92
C GLY A 361 -5.28 15.22 23.34
N LEU A 362 -4.43 14.73 24.25
CA LEU A 362 -4.31 15.19 25.64
C LEU A 362 -3.34 16.36 25.82
N GLY A 363 -2.75 16.89 24.74
CA GLY A 363 -1.93 18.09 24.87
C GLY A 363 -0.49 17.85 25.35
N TRP A 364 0.03 16.61 25.37
CA TRP A 364 1.39 16.32 25.85
C TRP A 364 2.49 17.06 25.07
N PRO A 365 3.68 17.30 25.66
CA PRO A 365 4.80 17.92 24.95
C PRO A 365 5.23 17.11 23.74
N LEU A 366 5.41 17.74 22.57
CA LEU A 366 5.72 17.02 21.32
C LEU A 366 7.02 16.20 21.40
N ALA A 367 7.99 16.66 22.19
CA ALA A 367 9.24 15.94 22.41
C ALA A 367 9.04 14.55 23.05
N SER A 368 7.99 14.36 23.85
CA SER A 368 7.71 13.05 24.48
C SER A 368 7.11 12.02 23.52
N ILE A 369 6.63 12.46 22.35
CA ILE A 369 6.04 11.59 21.32
C ILE A 369 7.13 10.82 20.55
N ALA A 370 8.32 11.41 20.37
CA ALA A 370 9.41 10.82 19.60
C ALA A 370 9.80 9.39 20.01
N PRO A 371 10.07 9.06 21.30
CA PRO A 371 10.40 7.69 21.71
C PRO A 371 9.24 6.71 21.46
N VAL A 372 8.00 7.15 21.64
CA VAL A 372 6.81 6.32 21.39
C VAL A 372 6.64 6.06 19.88
N MET A 373 6.98 7.03 19.03
CA MET A 373 7.03 6.83 17.57
C MET A 373 8.07 5.80 17.15
N ILE A 374 9.26 5.77 17.77
CA ILE A 374 10.22 4.70 17.52
C ILE A 374 9.62 3.34 17.87
N ALA A 375 8.96 3.22 19.04
CA ALA A 375 8.30 1.98 19.45
C ALA A 375 7.20 1.55 18.47
N ALA A 376 6.39 2.49 17.98
CA ALA A 376 5.37 2.25 16.96
C ALA A 376 5.98 1.76 15.65
N GLY A 377 7.08 2.40 15.21
CA GLY A 377 7.84 1.96 14.06
C GLY A 377 8.39 0.53 14.22
N ILE A 378 8.98 0.21 15.37
CA ILE A 378 9.50 -1.13 15.65
C ILE A 378 8.38 -2.17 15.56
N GLY A 379 7.23 -1.89 16.17
CA GLY A 379 6.04 -2.74 16.09
C GLY A 379 5.58 -2.95 14.64
N MET A 380 5.48 -1.87 13.88
CA MET A 380 5.15 -1.89 12.45
C MET A 380 6.14 -2.77 11.67
N GLY A 381 7.45 -2.67 11.93
CA GLY A 381 8.46 -3.43 11.21
C GLY A 381 8.50 -4.92 11.57
N MET A 382 8.21 -5.27 12.83
CA MET A 382 8.06 -6.65 13.29
C MET A 382 6.82 -7.34 12.70
N THR A 383 5.76 -6.58 12.40
CA THR A 383 4.54 -7.12 11.77
C THR A 383 4.69 -7.15 10.24
N SER A 384 4.92 -6.00 9.61
CA SER A 384 4.98 -5.88 8.14
C SER A 384 6.10 -6.72 7.51
N GLY A 385 7.29 -6.72 8.13
CA GLY A 385 8.44 -7.50 7.67
C GLY A 385 8.22 -9.01 7.71
N CYS A 386 7.26 -9.49 8.52
CA CYS A 386 6.95 -10.90 8.67
C CYS A 386 5.81 -11.38 7.75
N ILE A 387 4.86 -10.52 7.42
CA ILE A 387 3.66 -10.89 6.65
C ILE A 387 4.03 -11.56 5.31
N GLY A 388 4.93 -10.94 4.54
CA GLY A 388 5.38 -11.49 3.25
C GLY A 388 6.00 -12.89 3.39
N PRO A 389 7.11 -13.04 4.14
CA PRO A 389 7.75 -14.34 4.35
C PRO A 389 6.80 -15.43 4.88
N ILE A 390 5.89 -15.09 5.80
CA ILE A 390 4.90 -16.04 6.33
C ILE A 390 3.89 -16.45 5.26
N ALA A 391 3.36 -15.49 4.49
CA ALA A 391 2.37 -15.74 3.46
C ALA A 391 2.92 -16.66 2.36
N PHE A 392 4.20 -16.54 2.02
CA PHE A 392 4.85 -17.33 0.98
C PHE A 392 5.56 -18.60 1.48
N ALA A 393 5.61 -18.84 2.80
CA ALA A 393 6.40 -19.94 3.38
C ALA A 393 6.05 -21.34 2.84
N GLN A 394 4.79 -21.55 2.46
CA GLN A 394 4.26 -22.83 1.94
C GLN A 394 3.74 -22.70 0.50
N MET A 395 4.17 -21.65 -0.21
CA MET A 395 3.67 -21.33 -1.54
C MET A 395 4.60 -21.90 -2.62
N ASP A 396 4.02 -22.60 -3.59
CA ASP A 396 4.78 -23.08 -4.74
C ASP A 396 5.26 -21.91 -5.62
N ARG A 397 6.46 -22.08 -6.20
CA ARG A 397 7.11 -21.04 -7.03
C ARG A 397 6.25 -20.59 -8.22
N GLY A 398 5.43 -21.49 -8.76
CA GLY A 398 4.52 -21.18 -9.88
C GLY A 398 3.38 -20.20 -9.51
N HIS A 399 2.98 -20.15 -8.25
CA HIS A 399 1.89 -19.29 -7.77
C HIS A 399 2.38 -17.98 -7.13
N ALA A 400 3.69 -17.83 -6.89
CA ALA A 400 4.27 -16.72 -6.14
C ALA A 400 3.95 -15.34 -6.73
N GLY A 401 3.92 -15.20 -8.06
CA GLY A 401 3.60 -13.93 -8.74
C GLY A 401 2.15 -13.48 -8.47
N SER A 402 1.18 -14.34 -8.75
CA SER A 402 -0.24 -14.09 -8.47
C SER A 402 -0.51 -13.85 -6.99
N ALA A 403 0.13 -14.63 -6.12
CA ALA A 403 0.00 -14.51 -4.67
C ALA A 403 0.57 -13.18 -4.14
N SER A 404 1.68 -12.68 -4.69
CA SER A 404 2.23 -11.35 -4.38
C SER A 404 1.31 -10.22 -4.83
N GLY A 405 0.75 -10.32 -6.04
CA GLY A 405 -0.27 -9.38 -6.52
C GLY A 405 -1.49 -9.33 -5.60
N LEU A 406 -1.98 -10.48 -5.15
CA LEU A 406 -3.12 -10.56 -4.24
C LEU A 406 -2.79 -9.98 -2.85
N LEU A 407 -1.61 -10.25 -2.31
CA LEU A 407 -1.16 -9.68 -1.03
C LEU A 407 -1.12 -8.14 -1.08
N LYS A 408 -0.53 -7.57 -2.14
CA LYS A 408 -0.49 -6.10 -2.33
C LYS A 408 -1.87 -5.50 -2.57
N THR A 409 -2.75 -6.23 -3.27
CA THR A 409 -4.16 -5.83 -3.45
C THR A 409 -4.88 -5.77 -2.11
N CYS A 410 -4.73 -6.79 -1.26
CA CYS A 410 -5.29 -6.79 0.09
C CYS A 410 -4.74 -5.67 0.96
N GLN A 411 -3.46 -5.29 0.82
CA GLN A 411 -2.90 -4.12 1.51
C GLN A 411 -3.62 -2.85 1.09
N GLN A 412 -3.78 -2.61 -0.21
CA GLN A 412 -4.40 -1.39 -0.70
C GLN A 412 -5.90 -1.31 -0.33
N LEU A 413 -6.63 -2.43 -0.40
CA LEU A 413 -7.99 -2.49 0.11
C LEU A 413 -8.07 -2.24 1.62
N GLY A 414 -7.14 -2.83 2.37
CA GLY A 414 -7.01 -2.58 3.80
C GLY A 414 -6.82 -1.10 4.08
N SER A 415 -5.86 -0.45 3.41
CA SER A 415 -5.61 0.99 3.55
C SER A 415 -6.84 1.84 3.22
N ALA A 416 -7.56 1.54 2.14
CA ALA A 416 -8.79 2.25 1.79
C ALA A 416 -9.89 2.10 2.86
N VAL A 417 -10.13 0.88 3.33
CA VAL A 417 -11.11 0.60 4.39
C VAL A 417 -10.68 1.23 5.71
N GLY A 418 -9.39 1.24 6.02
CA GLY A 418 -8.84 1.87 7.23
C GLY A 418 -9.02 3.38 7.23
N VAL A 419 -8.72 4.04 6.10
CA VAL A 419 -8.97 5.47 5.91
C VAL A 419 -10.45 5.80 6.07
N ALA A 420 -11.33 5.00 5.46
CA ALA A 420 -12.76 5.20 5.58
C ALA A 420 -13.26 4.98 7.02
N LEU A 421 -12.95 3.83 7.63
CA LEU A 421 -13.44 3.46 8.95
C LEU A 421 -12.89 4.38 10.07
N VAL A 422 -11.58 4.59 10.08
CA VAL A 422 -10.93 5.43 11.10
C VAL A 422 -11.19 6.91 10.83
N GLY A 423 -11.27 7.31 9.56
CA GLY A 423 -11.69 8.65 9.15
C GLY A 423 -13.11 8.97 9.59
N SER A 424 -14.08 8.09 9.33
CA SER A 424 -15.46 8.26 9.81
C SER A 424 -15.56 8.41 11.32
N ALA A 425 -14.74 7.67 12.04
CA ALA A 425 -14.70 7.80 13.48
C ALA A 425 -14.18 9.17 13.92
N TYR A 426 -13.12 9.66 13.28
CA TYR A 426 -12.49 10.93 13.56
C TYR A 426 -13.38 12.13 13.17
N PHE A 427 -13.88 12.16 11.93
CA PHE A 427 -14.62 13.31 11.40
C PHE A 427 -16.11 13.31 11.74
N GLY A 428 -16.74 12.14 11.88
CA GLY A 428 -18.19 12.03 12.07
C GLY A 428 -18.60 11.52 13.45
N TRP A 429 -18.20 10.29 13.80
CA TRP A 429 -18.76 9.60 14.98
C TRP A 429 -18.38 10.26 16.30
N ALA A 430 -17.20 10.86 16.39
CA ALA A 430 -16.76 11.54 17.61
C ALA A 430 -17.68 12.68 18.01
N ALA A 431 -18.16 13.47 17.04
CA ALA A 431 -19.12 14.54 17.28
C ALA A 431 -20.48 13.97 17.76
N ALA A 432 -20.95 12.89 17.14
CA ALA A 432 -22.22 12.24 17.51
C ALA A 432 -22.18 11.57 18.89
N LEU A 433 -21.01 11.06 19.30
CA LEU A 433 -20.80 10.35 20.56
C LEU A 433 -20.30 11.25 21.70
N HIS A 434 -20.09 12.55 21.45
CA HIS A 434 -19.48 13.49 22.39
C HIS A 434 -18.12 13.01 22.94
N LEU A 435 -17.32 12.38 22.08
CA LEU A 435 -15.98 11.89 22.40
C LEU A 435 -14.91 12.73 21.72
N SER A 436 -13.67 12.68 22.21
CA SER A 436 -12.53 13.25 21.50
C SER A 436 -12.31 12.50 20.17
N PRO A 437 -12.27 13.21 19.02
CA PRO A 437 -11.98 12.63 17.71
C PRO A 437 -10.74 11.75 17.69
N THR A 438 -9.62 12.30 18.17
CA THR A 438 -8.35 11.61 18.21
C THR A 438 -8.40 10.36 19.10
N LEU A 439 -9.06 10.40 20.26
CA LEU A 439 -9.11 9.24 21.17
C LEU A 439 -10.00 8.11 20.63
N LEU A 440 -11.14 8.44 20.02
CA LEU A 440 -12.00 7.43 19.40
C LEU A 440 -11.27 6.72 18.25
N ALA A 441 -10.62 7.51 17.39
CA ALA A 441 -9.84 6.97 16.28
C ALA A 441 -8.64 6.14 16.76
N ALA A 442 -7.97 6.58 17.84
CA ALA A 442 -6.89 5.81 18.49
C ALA A 442 -7.37 4.44 18.98
N GLY A 443 -8.55 4.38 19.61
CA GLY A 443 -9.16 3.13 20.05
C GLY A 443 -9.44 2.16 18.89
N LEU A 444 -9.94 2.67 17.75
CA LEU A 444 -10.20 1.85 16.57
C LEU A 444 -8.92 1.35 15.90
N VAL A 445 -7.89 2.20 15.75
CA VAL A 445 -6.58 1.76 15.24
C VAL A 445 -6.01 0.64 16.11
N ALA A 446 -6.06 0.80 17.43
CA ALA A 446 -5.62 -0.22 18.37
C ALA A 446 -6.45 -1.50 18.25
N ALA A 447 -7.77 -1.41 18.11
CA ALA A 447 -8.66 -2.56 17.92
C ALA A 447 -8.34 -3.34 16.63
N ILE A 448 -8.08 -2.66 15.51
CA ILE A 448 -7.69 -3.31 14.26
C ILE A 448 -6.33 -4.01 14.42
N LEU A 449 -5.37 -3.40 15.13
CA LEU A 449 -4.06 -4.01 15.39
C LEU A 449 -4.12 -5.19 16.37
N THR A 450 -5.02 -5.17 17.36
CA THR A 450 -5.23 -6.33 18.24
C THR A 450 -5.88 -7.48 17.47
N VAL A 451 -6.78 -7.21 16.51
CA VAL A 451 -7.27 -8.23 15.57
C VAL A 451 -6.11 -8.79 14.74
N CYS A 452 -5.21 -7.94 14.23
CA CYS A 452 -4.00 -8.40 13.53
C CYS A 452 -3.11 -9.29 14.42
N ALA A 453 -2.95 -8.94 15.70
CA ALA A 453 -2.21 -9.74 16.68
C ALA A 453 -2.90 -11.11 16.91
N ALA A 454 -4.23 -11.12 17.08
CA ALA A 454 -5.00 -12.35 17.23
C ALA A 454 -4.88 -13.27 16.00
N LEU A 455 -4.86 -12.71 14.78
CA LEU A 455 -4.61 -13.45 13.55
C LEU A 455 -3.20 -14.06 13.52
N ALA A 456 -2.19 -13.34 13.99
CA ALA A 456 -0.82 -13.87 14.10
C ALA A 456 -0.76 -15.09 15.04
N LEU A 457 -1.50 -15.09 16.16
CA LEU A 457 -1.55 -16.26 17.05
C LEU A 457 -2.18 -17.51 16.41
N ARG A 458 -3.04 -17.34 15.39
CA ARG A 458 -3.67 -18.45 14.64
C ARG A 458 -2.74 -19.11 13.63
N LEU A 459 -1.56 -18.54 13.39
CA LEU A 459 -0.53 -19.14 12.54
C LEU A 459 -0.01 -20.46 13.15
N PRO A 460 0.44 -21.41 12.31
CA PRO A 460 1.12 -22.62 12.77
C PRO A 460 2.34 -22.28 13.64
N ARG A 461 2.65 -23.13 14.64
CA ARG A 461 3.85 -22.96 15.49
C ARG A 461 5.14 -23.11 14.67
N ALA A 462 5.18 -24.10 13.77
CA ALA A 462 6.25 -24.27 12.79
C ALA A 462 5.79 -23.66 11.45
N ILE A 463 6.25 -22.45 11.16
CA ILE A 463 5.97 -21.76 9.88
C ILE A 463 6.95 -22.21 8.81
N PHE A 464 8.23 -22.26 9.17
CA PHE A 464 9.32 -22.71 8.33
C PHE A 464 9.73 -24.11 8.81
N ALA A 465 9.09 -25.16 8.27
CA ALA A 465 9.52 -26.52 8.57
C ALA A 465 10.99 -26.68 8.15
N GLN A 466 11.84 -27.27 9.02
CA GLN A 466 13.22 -27.59 8.71
C GLN A 466 13.24 -28.60 7.56
N THR A 467 13.55 -28.15 6.34
CA THR A 467 13.94 -29.01 5.22
C THR A 467 15.40 -29.45 5.41
N LEU A 468 15.66 -30.18 6.50
CA LEU A 468 16.92 -30.88 6.73
C LEU A 468 16.62 -32.32 7.11
N THR A 469 16.12 -33.10 6.15
CA THR A 469 16.42 -34.53 6.09
C THR A 469 17.51 -34.68 5.03
N PRO A 470 18.75 -35.02 5.38
CA PRO A 470 19.71 -35.48 4.38
C PRO A 470 19.10 -36.71 3.71
N GLU A 471 19.04 -36.74 2.37
CA GLU A 471 18.82 -38.01 1.68
C GLU A 471 19.86 -39.02 2.18
N PRO A 472 19.46 -40.24 2.59
CA PRO A 472 20.44 -41.28 2.82
C PRO A 472 21.16 -41.53 1.49
N VAL A 473 22.48 -41.33 1.49
CA VAL A 473 23.35 -41.72 0.39
C VAL A 473 23.08 -43.21 0.10
N PRO A 474 22.66 -43.59 -1.12
CA PRO A 474 22.53 -45.00 -1.44
C PRO A 474 23.93 -45.64 -1.35
N SER A 475 24.04 -46.64 -0.46
CA SER A 475 25.22 -47.49 -0.27
C SER A 475 25.50 -48.36 -1.48
#